data_AF-A0A5J4Q3C5-F1
#
_entry.id   AF-A0A5J4Q3C5-F1
#
_cell.length_a   1.000
_cell.length_b   1.000
_cell.length_c   1.000
_cell.angle_alpha   90.00
_cell.angle_beta   90.00
_cell.angle_gamma   90.00
#
_symmetry.space_group_name_H-M   'P 1'
#
loop_
_entity.id
_entity.type
_entity.pdbx_description
1 polymer ?
#
loop_
_entity_poly.entity_id
_entity_poly.type
_entity_poly.pdbx_seq_one_letter_code
_entity_poly.pdbx_strand_id
1 'polypeptide(L)'
;SSVSIMTQTTSGIENLFSYATQRKRKIEKNSVEKPDYINVDGDWFTNYNTLHKPFIDWYMVYMDSKGSSIDFNTAKSVLENTTEEKLESLYKLSPYFGTTINDVNWEEKVKMQGAIQKFVDHSISVTVNLPKNTTVDVIAKVYQTAWESGCKGITVYRDGCKENIISTKKTIPVTNDEVLPRPKILPCKIIRFTNKNEKWVSVVGILNEKPYEIFTGLLEKLNIPLWVENGEIVRNKELVKVIDENTGKETEKEQSRYDFQYKDQDGFSVKIEGLSRIFNPEYWNYSKLFSGLLRNNVSIEKIIDIISSLNLDNNINTWKNGIKRSLKTFLAKEEETKFDICPHCGEKTLINTGGCMQCTACGWSKCN
;
A
#
# COMPACT_ATOMS: atom_id res chain seq x y z
N SER A 1 5.67 24.04 8.82
CA SER A 1 4.69 23.25 9.61
C SER A 1 4.77 23.53 11.11
N SER A 2 5.94 23.51 11.75
CA SER A 2 6.04 23.66 13.22
C SER A 2 5.52 25.00 13.77
N VAL A 3 5.85 26.12 13.10
CA VAL A 3 5.41 27.46 13.55
C VAL A 3 3.89 27.61 13.47
N SER A 4 3.25 27.17 12.38
CA SER A 4 1.80 27.25 12.23
C SER A 4 1.05 26.41 13.27
N ILE A 5 1.65 25.29 13.72
CA ILE A 5 1.09 24.50 14.82
C ILE A 5 1.16 25.28 16.13
N MET A 6 2.29 25.92 16.43
CA MET A 6 2.44 26.72 17.66
C MET A 6 1.52 27.94 17.67
N THR A 7 1.31 28.59 16.53
CA THR A 7 0.41 29.74 16.39
C THR A 7 -1.05 29.36 16.16
N GLN A 8 -1.37 28.06 16.04
CA GLN A 8 -2.71 27.54 15.75
C GLN A 8 -3.33 28.13 14.47
N THR A 9 -2.53 28.25 13.42
CA THR A 9 -2.94 28.76 12.10
C THR A 9 -2.73 27.73 11.00
N THR A 10 -3.28 28.01 9.81
CA THR A 10 -3.02 27.21 8.61
C THR A 10 -1.55 27.35 8.18
N SER A 11 -1.04 26.35 7.45
CA SER A 11 0.36 26.32 7.03
C SER A 11 0.60 27.14 5.77
N GLY A 12 1.08 28.37 5.92
CA GLY A 12 1.45 29.22 4.79
C GLY A 12 0.25 29.49 3.88
N ILE A 13 0.40 29.25 2.57
CA ILE A 13 -0.66 29.42 1.57
C ILE A 13 -1.41 28.11 1.25
N GLU A 14 -1.20 27.06 2.05
CA GLU A 14 -1.88 25.79 1.85
C GLU A 14 -3.37 25.88 2.23
N ASN A 15 -4.22 25.24 1.43
CA ASN A 15 -5.61 25.00 1.79
C ASN A 15 -5.69 24.08 3.02
N LEU A 16 -6.82 24.16 3.72
CA LEU A 16 -7.09 23.28 4.85
C LEU A 16 -7.10 21.82 4.40
N PHE A 17 -6.31 20.96 5.04
CA PHE A 17 -6.28 19.54 4.72
C PHE A 17 -7.64 18.87 4.96
N SER A 18 -8.22 19.12 6.14
CA SER A 18 -9.57 18.67 6.50
C SER A 18 -10.11 19.52 7.65
N TYR A 19 -11.44 19.71 7.70
CA TYR A 19 -12.14 20.37 8.81
C TYR A 19 -12.14 19.51 10.09
N ALA A 20 -12.03 18.19 9.93
CA ALA A 20 -11.92 17.21 11.00
C ALA A 20 -10.81 16.19 10.71
N THR A 21 -9.89 16.01 11.65
CA THR A 21 -8.79 15.04 11.56
C THR A 21 -8.77 14.15 12.80
N GLN A 22 -8.23 12.94 12.67
CA GLN A 22 -7.96 12.07 13.80
C GLN A 22 -6.45 11.97 14.00
N ARG A 23 -5.98 12.19 15.23
CA ARG A 23 -4.57 12.17 15.59
C ARG A 23 -4.30 11.11 16.63
N LYS A 24 -3.09 10.55 16.60
CA LYS A 24 -2.59 9.61 17.61
C LYS A 24 -1.81 10.38 18.67
N ARG A 25 -2.10 10.12 19.94
CA ARG A 25 -1.32 10.59 21.10
C ARG A 25 -0.78 9.37 21.84
N LYS A 26 0.51 9.42 22.20
CA LYS A 26 1.10 8.43 23.11
C LYS A 26 0.57 8.68 24.53
N ILE A 27 0.12 7.62 25.19
CA ILE A 27 -0.33 7.65 26.59
C ILE A 27 0.60 6.80 27.45
N GLU A 28 0.65 7.13 28.74
CA GLU A 28 1.44 6.39 29.71
C GLU A 28 0.75 5.10 30.12
N LYS A 29 1.52 4.05 30.45
CA LYS A 29 0.96 2.73 30.84
C LYS A 29 0.14 2.76 32.14
N ASN A 30 0.31 3.81 32.95
CA ASN A 30 -0.43 4.01 34.20
C ASN A 30 -1.60 4.99 34.05
N SER A 31 -1.96 5.41 32.83
CA SER A 31 -3.10 6.30 32.62
C SER A 31 -4.43 5.60 32.89
N VAL A 32 -5.42 6.37 33.35
CA VAL A 32 -6.81 5.91 33.50
C VAL A 32 -7.43 5.56 32.14
N GLU A 33 -6.96 6.20 31.05
CA GLU A 33 -7.36 5.93 29.67
C GLU A 33 -6.78 4.59 29.17
N LYS A 34 -7.64 3.74 28.58
CA LYS A 34 -7.22 2.51 27.90
C LYS A 34 -6.71 2.84 26.48
N PRO A 35 -5.68 2.13 25.98
CA PRO A 35 -5.15 2.38 24.64
C PRO A 35 -6.08 1.86 23.54
N ASP A 36 -6.25 2.64 22.48
CA ASP A 36 -6.90 2.19 21.25
C ASP A 36 -5.95 1.30 20.42
N TYR A 37 -4.65 1.51 20.56
CA TYR A 37 -3.61 0.82 19.82
C TYR A 37 -2.33 0.69 20.65
N ILE A 38 -1.67 -0.47 20.55
CA ILE A 38 -0.35 -0.71 21.14
C ILE A 38 0.62 -1.02 20.00
N ASN A 39 1.72 -0.29 19.91
CA ASN A 39 2.71 -0.50 18.86
C ASN A 39 3.60 -1.73 19.15
N VAL A 40 4.46 -2.09 18.20
CA VAL A 40 5.39 -3.23 18.30
C VAL A 40 6.37 -3.06 19.47
N ASP A 41 6.70 -1.81 19.84
CA ASP A 41 7.59 -1.47 20.95
C ASP A 41 6.88 -1.49 22.32
N GLY A 42 5.57 -1.78 22.35
CA GLY A 42 4.77 -1.84 23.57
C GLY A 42 4.33 -0.48 24.13
N ASP A 43 4.43 0.58 23.34
CA ASP A 43 3.90 1.91 23.64
C ASP A 43 2.40 1.99 23.37
N TRP A 44 1.70 2.68 24.26
CA TRP A 44 0.25 2.85 24.23
C TRP A 44 -0.12 4.12 23.49
N PHE A 45 -1.10 4.02 22.57
CA PHE A 45 -1.62 5.15 21.81
C PHE A 45 -3.14 5.23 21.92
N THR A 46 -3.64 6.46 22.00
CA THR A 46 -5.07 6.75 21.84
C THR A 46 -5.30 7.68 20.65
N ASN A 47 -6.43 7.48 19.98
CA ASN A 47 -6.89 8.34 18.91
C ASN A 47 -7.77 9.45 19.48
N TYR A 48 -7.50 10.69 19.11
CA TYR A 48 -8.37 11.82 19.45
C TYR A 48 -8.70 12.63 18.20
N ASN A 49 -9.92 13.16 18.19
CA ASN A 49 -10.40 14.01 17.11
C ASN A 49 -9.85 15.43 17.29
N THR A 50 -9.50 16.08 16.19
CA THR A 50 -9.09 17.47 16.17
C THR A 50 -9.88 18.18 15.07
N LEU A 51 -10.56 19.26 15.47
CA LEU A 51 -11.38 20.08 14.57
C LEU A 51 -10.70 21.41 14.30
N HIS A 52 -10.97 21.96 13.12
CA HIS A 52 -10.51 23.29 12.77
C HIS A 52 -11.28 24.35 13.56
N LYS A 53 -10.58 25.28 14.24
CA LYS A 53 -11.20 26.27 15.13
C LYS A 53 -12.30 27.12 14.47
N PRO A 54 -12.08 27.73 13.29
CA PRO A 54 -13.13 28.44 12.56
C PRO A 54 -14.41 27.64 12.30
N PHE A 55 -14.33 26.31 12.21
CA PHE A 55 -15.51 25.45 12.07
C PHE A 55 -16.30 25.34 13.38
N ILE A 56 -15.61 25.31 14.52
CA ILE A 56 -16.23 25.36 15.86
C ILE A 56 -16.89 26.74 16.06
N ASP A 57 -16.19 27.82 15.72
CA ASP A 57 -16.71 29.18 15.84
C ASP A 57 -17.98 29.37 14.99
N TRP A 58 -17.98 28.86 13.75
CA TRP A 58 -19.17 28.83 12.91
C TRP A 58 -20.31 28.01 13.54
N TYR A 59 -20.01 26.84 14.11
CA TYR A 59 -21.03 26.01 14.75
C TYR A 59 -21.70 26.70 15.94
N MET A 60 -20.94 27.49 16.72
CA MET A 60 -21.52 28.30 17.80
C MET A 60 -22.53 29.31 17.25
N VAL A 61 -22.18 30.04 16.19
CA VAL A 61 -23.09 30.99 15.52
C VAL A 61 -24.30 30.27 14.92
N TYR A 62 -24.10 29.10 14.33
CA TYR A 62 -25.18 28.27 13.80
C TYR A 62 -26.16 27.86 14.91
N MET A 63 -25.67 27.42 16.07
CA MET A 63 -26.51 27.03 17.20
C MET A 63 -27.24 28.21 17.85
N ASP A 64 -26.58 29.37 17.93
CA ASP A 64 -27.19 30.62 18.39
C ASP A 64 -28.36 31.03 17.48
N SER A 65 -28.20 30.90 16.15
CA SER A 65 -29.29 31.13 15.18
C SER A 65 -30.48 30.17 15.32
N LYS A 66 -30.29 29.03 15.98
CA LYS A 66 -31.34 28.04 16.30
C LYS A 66 -31.92 28.24 17.71
N GLY A 67 -31.53 29.31 18.41
CA GLY A 67 -32.01 29.63 19.75
C GLY A 67 -31.31 28.85 20.87
N SER A 68 -30.16 28.23 20.59
CA SER A 68 -29.38 27.46 21.56
C SER A 68 -27.95 28.00 21.64
N SER A 69 -27.74 29.01 22.48
CA SER A 69 -26.41 29.59 22.68
C SER A 69 -25.53 28.62 23.48
N ILE A 70 -24.35 28.31 22.95
CA ILE A 70 -23.39 27.38 23.55
C ILE A 70 -22.00 28.02 23.57
N ASP A 71 -21.21 27.70 24.60
CA ASP A 71 -19.82 28.14 24.69
C ASP A 71 -18.89 27.27 23.83
N PHE A 72 -17.66 27.74 23.64
CA PHE A 72 -16.66 27.08 22.80
C PHE A 72 -16.36 25.64 23.23
N ASN A 73 -16.26 25.37 24.54
CA ASN A 73 -15.89 24.04 25.01
C ASN A 73 -17.02 23.04 24.79
N THR A 74 -18.27 23.47 25.00
CA THR A 74 -19.45 22.67 24.70
C THR A 74 -19.57 22.40 23.20
N ALA A 75 -19.40 23.43 22.36
CA ALA A 75 -19.41 23.28 20.91
C ALA A 75 -18.34 22.29 20.42
N LYS A 76 -17.11 22.43 20.92
CA LYS A 76 -16.00 21.53 20.63
C LYS A 76 -16.32 20.09 21.05
N SER A 77 -16.78 19.88 22.28
CA SER A 77 -17.10 18.54 22.80
C SER A 77 -18.21 17.86 22.00
N VAL A 78 -19.27 18.60 21.63
CA VAL A 78 -20.35 18.06 20.79
C VAL A 78 -19.82 17.63 19.44
N LEU A 79 -19.06 18.49 18.74
CA LEU A 79 -18.53 18.17 17.42
C LEU A 79 -17.50 17.03 17.44
N GLU A 80 -16.66 16.95 18.48
CA GLU A 80 -15.65 15.88 18.62
C GLU A 80 -16.30 14.50 18.81
N ASN A 81 -17.44 14.45 19.52
CA ASN A 81 -18.20 13.23 19.80
C ASN A 81 -19.31 12.94 18.78
N THR A 82 -19.49 13.79 17.77
CA THR A 82 -20.49 13.59 16.71
C THR A 82 -20.03 12.57 15.69
N THR A 83 -20.98 11.79 15.15
CA THR A 83 -20.74 10.84 14.06
C THR A 83 -20.25 11.54 12.80
N GLU A 84 -19.48 10.82 11.98
CA GLU A 84 -18.88 11.39 10.79
C GLU A 84 -19.92 11.90 9.76
N GLU A 85 -20.97 11.12 9.51
CA GLU A 85 -22.07 11.49 8.60
C GLU A 85 -22.71 12.82 9.00
N LYS A 86 -22.93 13.01 10.31
CA LYS A 86 -23.52 14.23 10.84
C LYS A 86 -22.54 15.40 10.81
N LEU A 87 -21.25 15.15 11.04
CA LEU A 87 -20.19 16.14 10.84
C LEU A 87 -20.10 16.61 9.38
N GLU A 88 -20.20 15.69 8.41
CA GLU A 88 -20.21 16.03 6.99
C GLU A 88 -21.46 16.84 6.60
N SER A 89 -22.62 16.45 7.14
CA SER A 89 -23.88 17.19 6.97
C SER A 89 -23.75 18.62 7.47
N LEU A 90 -23.16 18.82 8.66
CA LEU A 90 -22.89 20.15 9.22
C LEU A 90 -21.85 20.91 8.39
N TYR A 91 -20.79 20.24 7.93
CA TYR A 91 -19.77 20.85 7.09
C TYR A 91 -20.35 21.42 5.79
N LYS A 92 -21.28 20.69 5.15
CA LYS A 92 -22.00 21.14 3.94
C LYS A 92 -22.82 22.42 4.14
N LEU A 93 -23.30 22.67 5.37
CA LEU A 93 -24.01 23.89 5.73
C LEU A 93 -23.07 25.07 6.03
N SER A 94 -21.80 24.78 6.27
CA SER A 94 -20.81 25.80 6.64
C SER A 94 -20.33 26.58 5.42
N PRO A 95 -19.94 27.86 5.59
CA PRO A 95 -19.33 28.65 4.52
C PRO A 95 -17.97 28.11 4.08
N TYR A 96 -17.40 27.16 4.82
CA TYR A 96 -16.12 26.50 4.50
C TYR A 96 -16.29 25.28 3.60
N PHE A 97 -17.51 24.92 3.20
CA PHE A 97 -17.75 23.81 2.29
C PHE A 97 -17.01 24.03 0.96
N GLY A 98 -16.30 23.00 0.49
CA GLY A 98 -15.53 23.05 -0.76
C GLY A 98 -14.16 23.74 -0.64
N THR A 99 -13.68 24.01 0.58
CA THR A 99 -12.38 24.68 0.81
C THR A 99 -11.26 23.71 1.21
N THR A 100 -11.55 22.41 1.34
CA THR A 100 -10.50 21.45 1.68
C THR A 100 -9.59 21.15 0.50
N ILE A 101 -8.43 20.60 0.79
CA ILE A 101 -7.41 20.26 -0.20
C ILE A 101 -7.89 19.31 -1.30
N ASN A 102 -8.93 18.51 -1.02
CA ASN A 102 -9.53 17.57 -1.98
C ASN A 102 -10.64 18.21 -2.83
N ASP A 103 -11.18 19.34 -2.39
CA ASP A 103 -12.29 20.02 -3.07
C ASP A 103 -11.77 21.12 -4.01
N VAL A 104 -10.57 21.64 -3.75
CA VAL A 104 -9.96 22.74 -4.52
C VAL A 104 -9.39 22.22 -5.85
N ASN A 105 -9.73 22.92 -6.93
CA ASN A 105 -9.19 22.62 -8.26
C ASN A 105 -7.67 22.86 -8.29
N TRP A 106 -6.92 21.86 -8.75
CA TRP A 106 -5.46 21.94 -8.84
C TRP A 106 -4.99 23.08 -9.75
N GLU A 107 -5.72 23.39 -10.83
CA GLU A 107 -5.33 24.41 -11.80
C GLU A 107 -5.41 25.81 -11.17
N GLU A 108 -6.48 26.07 -10.41
CA GLU A 108 -6.65 27.30 -9.64
C GLU A 108 -5.56 27.44 -8.57
N LYS A 109 -5.21 26.34 -7.89
CA LYS A 109 -4.14 26.32 -6.91
C LYS A 109 -2.78 26.69 -7.50
N VAL A 110 -2.47 26.17 -8.70
CA VAL A 110 -1.23 26.51 -9.42
C VAL A 110 -1.24 27.98 -9.86
N LYS A 111 -2.34 28.47 -10.40
CA LYS A 111 -2.47 29.89 -10.79
C LYS A 111 -2.36 30.83 -9.60
N MET A 112 -2.93 30.45 -8.46
CA MET A 112 -2.79 31.17 -7.19
C MET A 112 -1.31 31.23 -6.77
N GLN A 113 -0.59 30.10 -6.81
CA GLN A 113 0.85 30.09 -6.52
C GLN A 113 1.62 31.01 -7.47
N GLY A 114 1.36 30.94 -8.78
CA GLY A 114 2.01 31.78 -9.77
C GLY A 114 1.74 33.28 -9.57
N ALA A 115 0.50 33.64 -9.19
CA ALA A 115 0.13 35.02 -8.87
C ALA A 115 0.93 35.57 -7.68
N ILE A 116 1.10 34.77 -6.62
CA ILE A 116 1.88 35.15 -5.43
C ILE A 116 3.38 35.16 -5.76
N GLN A 117 3.86 34.22 -6.58
CA GLN A 117 5.27 34.07 -6.94
C GLN A 117 5.87 35.33 -7.59
N LYS A 118 5.05 36.16 -8.24
CA LYS A 118 5.46 37.47 -8.82
C LYS A 118 6.04 38.44 -7.80
N PHE A 119 5.63 38.31 -6.54
CA PHE A 119 6.03 39.18 -5.43
C PHE A 119 7.02 38.51 -4.47
N VAL A 120 7.49 37.31 -4.81
CA VAL A 120 8.42 36.52 -3.99
C VAL A 120 9.69 36.23 -4.79
N ASP A 121 10.81 36.71 -4.29
CA ASP A 121 12.16 36.54 -4.85
C ASP A 121 12.66 35.09 -4.76
N HIS A 122 12.31 34.37 -3.68
CA HIS A 122 12.59 32.95 -3.49
C HIS A 122 11.44 32.06 -4.00
N SER A 123 11.61 30.74 -3.97
CA SER A 123 10.56 29.78 -4.34
C SER A 123 9.52 29.62 -3.23
N ILE A 124 8.25 29.41 -3.61
CA ILE A 124 7.17 29.13 -2.67
C ILE A 124 7.02 27.62 -2.47
N SER A 125 6.98 27.18 -1.22
CA SER A 125 6.70 25.79 -0.85
C SER A 125 5.20 25.56 -0.72
N VAL A 126 4.58 25.01 -1.76
CA VAL A 126 3.17 24.60 -1.74
C VAL A 126 2.99 23.29 -2.51
N THR A 127 2.04 22.47 -2.08
CA THR A 127 1.77 21.14 -2.63
C THR A 127 0.46 21.13 -3.39
N VAL A 128 0.52 20.78 -4.68
CA VAL A 128 -0.66 20.47 -5.48
C VAL A 128 -1.09 19.05 -5.14
N ASN A 129 -2.28 18.91 -4.55
CA ASN A 129 -2.81 17.61 -4.16
C ASN A 129 -3.70 17.10 -5.26
N LEU A 130 -3.48 15.84 -5.66
CA LEU A 130 -4.18 15.22 -6.78
C LEU A 130 -4.83 13.91 -6.31
N PRO A 131 -6.03 13.57 -6.82
CA PRO A 131 -6.70 12.31 -6.51
C PRO A 131 -5.84 11.07 -6.82
N LYS A 132 -6.11 9.95 -6.13
CA LYS A 132 -5.38 8.68 -6.31
C LYS A 132 -5.41 8.18 -7.77
N ASN A 133 -6.52 8.35 -8.47
CA ASN A 133 -6.73 7.93 -9.87
C ASN A 133 -6.18 8.91 -10.92
N THR A 134 -5.43 9.94 -10.51
CA THR A 134 -4.85 10.92 -11.44
C THR A 134 -3.87 10.26 -12.41
N THR A 135 -4.02 10.54 -13.70
CA THR A 135 -3.16 10.01 -14.78
C THR A 135 -1.86 10.80 -14.90
N VAL A 136 -0.87 10.22 -15.59
CA VAL A 136 0.41 10.88 -15.88
C VAL A 136 0.21 12.15 -16.72
N ASP A 137 -0.76 12.16 -17.64
CA ASP A 137 -1.05 13.31 -18.49
C ASP A 137 -1.54 14.52 -17.68
N VAL A 138 -2.36 14.28 -16.65
CA VAL A 138 -2.81 15.35 -15.75
C VAL A 138 -1.62 15.92 -14.97
N ILE A 139 -0.69 15.07 -14.50
CA ILE A 139 0.53 15.51 -13.82
C ILE A 139 1.41 16.34 -14.76
N ALA A 140 1.57 15.92 -16.02
CA ALA A 140 2.29 16.68 -17.04
C ALA A 140 1.64 18.06 -17.26
N LYS A 141 0.29 18.10 -17.29
CA LYS A 141 -0.45 19.36 -17.39
C LYS A 141 -0.23 20.26 -16.17
N VAL A 142 -0.14 19.71 -14.96
CA VAL A 142 0.21 20.49 -13.75
C VAL A 142 1.57 21.17 -13.91
N TYR A 143 2.57 20.44 -14.40
CA TYR A 143 3.91 21.01 -14.65
C TYR A 143 3.89 22.08 -15.72
N GLN A 144 3.18 21.85 -16.83
CA GLN A 144 3.02 22.83 -17.89
C GLN A 144 2.34 24.11 -17.37
N THR A 145 1.21 23.98 -16.68
CA THR A 145 0.48 25.13 -16.11
C THR A 145 1.32 25.88 -15.09
N ALA A 146 2.14 25.18 -14.29
CA ALA A 146 3.03 25.83 -13.32
C ALA A 146 4.11 26.67 -14.02
N TRP A 147 4.70 26.13 -15.09
CA TRP A 147 5.67 26.87 -15.92
C TRP A 147 5.03 28.09 -16.58
N GLU A 148 3.87 27.93 -17.21
CA GLU A 148 3.11 29.03 -17.83
C GLU A 148 2.68 30.11 -16.81
N SER A 149 2.40 29.71 -15.57
CA SER A 149 2.04 30.62 -14.47
C SER A 149 3.22 31.35 -13.83
N GLY A 150 4.46 31.04 -14.24
CA GLY A 150 5.68 31.66 -13.70
C GLY A 150 6.11 31.10 -12.34
N CYS A 151 5.67 29.90 -11.98
CA CYS A 151 6.12 29.24 -10.75
C CYS A 151 7.61 28.86 -10.86
N LYS A 152 8.41 29.18 -9.83
CA LYS A 152 9.85 28.81 -9.77
C LYS A 152 10.08 27.33 -9.45
N GLY A 153 9.08 26.69 -8.86
CA GLY A 153 9.10 25.29 -8.49
C GLY A 153 7.67 24.83 -8.18
N ILE A 154 7.45 23.53 -8.24
CA ILE A 154 6.14 22.93 -8.00
C ILE A 154 6.30 21.57 -7.34
N THR A 155 5.46 21.31 -6.33
CA THR A 155 5.43 20.02 -5.63
C THR A 155 4.07 19.39 -5.87
N VAL A 156 4.05 18.12 -6.25
CA VAL A 156 2.83 17.36 -6.50
C VAL A 156 2.74 16.22 -5.50
N TYR A 157 1.58 16.06 -4.87
CA TYR A 157 1.25 14.92 -4.04
C TYR A 157 0.02 14.22 -4.61
N ARG A 158 0.19 12.99 -5.07
CA ARG A 158 -0.94 12.16 -5.51
C ARG A 158 -1.41 11.31 -4.33
N ASP A 159 -2.70 11.36 -4.01
CA ASP A 159 -3.22 10.62 -2.88
C ASP A 159 -2.94 9.11 -3.02
N GLY A 160 -2.58 8.46 -1.90
CA GLY A 160 -2.16 7.06 -1.86
C GLY A 160 -0.80 6.77 -2.51
N CYS A 161 0.02 7.77 -2.85
CA CYS A 161 1.38 7.54 -3.36
C CYS A 161 2.40 7.15 -2.27
N LYS A 162 2.13 7.51 -1.01
CA LYS A 162 2.92 7.17 0.19
C LYS A 162 1.96 6.84 1.35
N GLU A 163 2.46 6.14 2.36
CA GLU A 163 1.67 5.89 3.59
C GLU A 163 1.36 7.22 4.31
N ASN A 164 0.07 7.49 4.54
CA ASN A 164 -0.39 8.72 5.18
C ASN A 164 -0.25 8.63 6.71
N ILE A 165 0.40 9.61 7.35
CA ILE A 165 0.52 9.72 8.82
C ILE A 165 -0.72 10.42 9.43
N ILE A 166 -1.47 11.17 8.62
CA ILE A 166 -2.68 11.90 9.01
C ILE A 166 -3.85 11.31 8.22
N SER A 167 -4.81 10.73 8.91
CA SER A 167 -6.06 10.26 8.32
C SER A 167 -7.11 11.36 8.42
N THR A 168 -7.75 11.67 7.31
CA THR A 168 -9.06 12.33 7.34
C THR A 168 -10.04 11.40 8.05
N LYS A 169 -11.06 11.95 8.73
CA LYS A 169 -12.16 11.10 9.22
C LYS A 169 -12.80 10.32 8.07
N LYS A 170 -12.76 10.85 6.83
CA LYS A 170 -13.12 10.13 5.60
C LYS A 170 -12.47 8.76 5.64
N THR A 171 -13.28 7.79 6.02
CA THR A 171 -13.20 6.47 5.46
C THR A 171 -13.44 6.67 3.97
N ILE A 172 -12.35 6.88 3.23
CA ILE A 172 -12.29 6.23 1.93
C ILE A 172 -12.75 4.80 2.25
N PRO A 173 -13.67 4.19 1.49
CA PRO A 173 -13.72 2.75 1.47
C PRO A 173 -12.32 2.34 0.98
N VAL A 174 -11.39 2.22 1.93
CA VAL A 174 -10.44 1.14 1.95
C VAL A 174 -11.39 -0.01 1.69
N THR A 175 -11.42 -0.46 0.43
CA THR A 175 -11.76 -1.84 0.16
C THR A 175 -11.05 -2.57 1.26
N ASN A 176 -11.82 -3.09 2.22
CA ASN A 176 -11.35 -4.06 3.17
C ASN A 176 -10.90 -5.23 2.28
N ASP A 177 -9.73 -5.11 1.67
CA ASP A 177 -8.81 -6.22 1.64
C ASP A 177 -8.55 -6.43 3.13
N GLU A 178 -9.44 -7.22 3.73
CA GLU A 178 -9.27 -7.74 5.06
C GLU A 178 -7.80 -8.13 5.14
N VAL A 179 -7.06 -7.56 6.09
CA VAL A 179 -5.73 -8.07 6.40
C VAL A 179 -5.98 -9.45 6.97
N LEU A 180 -6.11 -10.44 6.08
CA LEU A 180 -6.46 -11.79 6.45
C LEU A 180 -5.38 -12.25 7.43
N PRO A 181 -5.75 -12.67 8.65
CA PRO A 181 -4.77 -13.15 9.61
C PRO A 181 -4.00 -14.28 8.93
N ARG A 182 -2.67 -14.14 8.90
CA ARG A 182 -1.80 -15.04 8.14
C ARG A 182 -2.15 -16.49 8.50
N PRO A 183 -2.55 -17.32 7.52
CA PRO A 183 -3.01 -18.66 7.81
C PRO A 183 -1.85 -19.52 8.35
N LYS A 184 -2.18 -20.46 9.23
CA LYS A 184 -1.20 -21.40 9.79
C LYS A 184 -0.71 -22.41 8.74
N ILE A 185 -1.59 -22.78 7.83
CA ILE A 185 -1.36 -23.69 6.70
C ILE A 185 -1.71 -22.92 5.43
N LEU A 186 -0.78 -22.88 4.48
CA LEU A 186 -0.94 -22.17 3.22
C LEU A 186 -0.73 -23.15 2.06
N PRO A 187 -1.72 -23.43 1.21
CA PRO A 187 -1.51 -24.27 0.04
C PRO A 187 -0.48 -23.60 -0.87
N CYS A 188 0.36 -24.39 -1.53
CA CYS A 188 1.45 -23.84 -2.34
C CYS A 188 1.70 -24.64 -3.61
N LYS A 189 2.31 -23.95 -4.57
CA LYS A 189 2.75 -24.51 -5.84
C LYS A 189 4.27 -24.47 -5.92
N ILE A 190 4.84 -25.54 -6.45
CA ILE A 190 6.28 -25.70 -6.64
C ILE A 190 6.62 -25.40 -8.09
N ILE A 191 7.52 -24.45 -8.29
CA ILE A 191 8.03 -24.07 -9.60
C ILE A 191 9.53 -24.38 -9.62
N ARG A 192 9.93 -25.32 -10.47
CA ARG A 192 11.33 -25.71 -10.65
C ARG A 192 11.87 -25.01 -11.89
N PHE A 193 13.08 -24.50 -11.82
CA PHE A 193 13.75 -23.90 -12.98
C PHE A 193 15.25 -24.12 -12.92
N THR A 194 15.87 -24.15 -14.09
CA THR A 194 17.33 -24.27 -14.22
C THR A 194 17.89 -22.93 -14.66
N ASN A 195 18.99 -22.53 -14.04
CA ASN A 195 19.71 -21.32 -14.39
C ASN A 195 21.20 -21.63 -14.50
N LYS A 196 21.75 -21.46 -15.71
CA LYS A 196 23.10 -21.94 -16.04
C LYS A 196 23.20 -23.44 -15.72
N ASN A 197 23.91 -23.81 -14.66
CA ASN A 197 24.09 -25.20 -14.20
C ASN A 197 23.41 -25.50 -12.85
N GLU A 198 22.76 -24.53 -12.22
CA GLU A 198 22.12 -24.72 -10.92
C GLU A 198 20.63 -25.01 -11.10
N LYS A 199 20.14 -26.02 -10.37
CA LYS A 199 18.71 -26.33 -10.29
C LYS A 199 18.11 -25.59 -9.10
N TRP A 200 17.06 -24.82 -9.36
CA TRP A 200 16.38 -23.99 -8.38
C TRP A 200 14.92 -24.41 -8.21
N VAL A 201 14.38 -24.07 -7.05
CA VAL A 201 12.99 -24.28 -6.70
C VAL A 201 12.40 -23.03 -6.06
N SER A 202 11.19 -22.67 -6.49
CA SER A 202 10.33 -21.67 -5.87
C SER A 202 9.10 -22.35 -5.30
N VAL A 203 8.88 -22.19 -4.01
CA VAL A 203 7.66 -22.61 -3.31
C VAL A 203 6.80 -21.36 -3.14
N VAL A 204 5.70 -21.29 -3.89
CA VAL A 204 4.79 -20.14 -3.90
C VAL A 204 3.52 -20.52 -3.15
N GLY A 205 3.32 -19.93 -1.98
CA GLY A 205 2.09 -20.06 -1.21
C GLY A 205 0.96 -19.25 -1.87
N ILE A 206 -0.22 -19.84 -1.96
CA ILE A 206 -1.39 -19.32 -2.64
C ILE A 206 -2.49 -19.11 -1.59
N LEU A 207 -3.12 -17.93 -1.62
CA LEU A 207 -4.30 -17.62 -0.81
C LEU A 207 -5.34 -17.00 -1.74
N ASN A 208 -6.57 -17.52 -1.73
CA ASN A 208 -7.66 -17.05 -2.61
C ASN A 208 -7.23 -16.98 -4.08
N GLU A 209 -6.59 -18.06 -4.57
CA GLU A 209 -6.07 -18.19 -5.94
C GLU A 209 -4.95 -17.22 -6.35
N LYS A 210 -4.51 -16.34 -5.44
CA LYS A 210 -3.43 -15.38 -5.66
C LYS A 210 -2.14 -15.78 -4.94
N PRO A 211 -0.96 -15.46 -5.50
CA PRO A 211 0.30 -15.67 -4.80
C PRO A 211 0.35 -14.79 -3.55
N TYR A 212 0.54 -15.41 -2.39
CA TYR A 212 0.55 -14.77 -1.08
C TYR A 212 1.95 -14.75 -0.46
N GLU A 213 2.72 -15.82 -0.63
CA GLU A 213 4.12 -15.92 -0.17
C GLU A 213 4.98 -16.62 -1.20
N ILE A 214 6.28 -16.31 -1.21
CA ILE A 214 7.24 -16.94 -2.10
C ILE A 214 8.53 -17.23 -1.35
N PHE A 215 8.98 -18.48 -1.44
CA PHE A 215 10.24 -18.95 -0.89
C PHE A 215 11.06 -19.57 -2.00
N THR A 216 12.35 -19.23 -2.06
CA THR A 216 13.21 -19.68 -3.16
C THR A 216 14.56 -20.17 -2.67
N GLY A 217 15.09 -21.20 -3.35
CA GLY A 217 16.45 -21.65 -3.16
C GLY A 217 16.86 -22.78 -4.08
N LEU A 218 18.01 -23.39 -3.80
CA LEU A 218 18.59 -24.47 -4.59
C LEU A 218 17.85 -25.79 -4.36
N LEU A 219 17.55 -26.50 -5.45
CA LEU A 219 16.81 -27.77 -5.42
C LEU A 219 17.62 -28.89 -4.77
N GLU A 220 18.96 -28.88 -4.89
CA GLU A 220 19.82 -29.92 -4.30
C GLU A 220 19.67 -30.07 -2.78
N LYS A 221 19.24 -29.01 -2.11
CA LYS A 221 18.99 -29.04 -0.66
C LYS A 221 17.55 -29.38 -0.29
N LEU A 222 16.64 -29.35 -1.26
CA LEU A 222 15.21 -29.61 -1.11
C LEU A 222 14.92 -30.92 -1.87
N ASN A 223 15.16 -32.07 -1.24
CA ASN A 223 14.94 -33.40 -1.81
C ASN A 223 13.44 -33.68 -2.07
N ILE A 224 12.81 -32.90 -2.97
CA ILE A 224 11.41 -33.01 -3.35
C ILE A 224 11.34 -33.85 -4.64
N PRO A 225 10.58 -34.96 -4.66
CA PRO A 225 10.37 -35.74 -5.88
C PRO A 225 9.83 -34.88 -7.03
N LEU A 226 10.24 -35.19 -8.26
CA LEU A 226 9.90 -34.37 -9.45
C LEU A 226 8.39 -34.26 -9.71
N TRP A 227 7.63 -35.30 -9.35
CA TRP A 227 6.19 -35.38 -9.55
C TRP A 227 5.37 -34.50 -8.59
N VAL A 228 6.00 -33.99 -7.52
CA VAL A 228 5.31 -33.13 -6.56
C VAL A 228 5.25 -31.71 -7.11
N GLU A 229 4.08 -31.25 -7.54
CA GLU A 229 3.88 -29.89 -8.04
C GLU A 229 3.15 -28.99 -7.04
N ASN A 230 2.44 -29.57 -6.08
CA ASN A 230 1.64 -28.87 -5.08
C ASN A 230 1.92 -29.42 -3.69
N GLY A 231 1.70 -28.61 -2.67
CA GLY A 231 1.83 -28.99 -1.27
C GLY A 231 1.28 -27.91 -0.34
N GLU A 232 1.69 -27.94 0.92
CA GLU A 232 1.26 -27.01 1.95
C GLU A 232 2.48 -26.45 2.70
N ILE A 233 2.43 -25.17 3.05
CA ILE A 233 3.43 -24.50 3.88
C ILE A 233 2.84 -24.34 5.27
N VAL A 234 3.47 -24.95 6.27
CA VAL A 234 3.05 -24.89 7.66
C VAL A 234 3.98 -23.95 8.42
N ARG A 235 3.40 -22.94 9.06
CA ARG A 235 4.14 -22.00 9.91
C ARG A 235 4.11 -22.48 11.36
N ASN A 236 5.30 -22.67 11.92
CA ASN A 236 5.53 -23.01 13.32
C ASN A 236 6.33 -21.90 14.02
N LYS A 237 6.26 -21.85 15.35
CA LYS A 237 7.14 -21.02 16.19
C LYS A 237 8.12 -21.95 16.89
N GLU A 238 9.39 -21.58 16.90
CA GLU A 238 10.45 -22.32 17.58
C GLU A 238 11.26 -21.34 18.45
N LEU A 239 11.65 -21.78 19.64
CA LEU A 239 12.56 -21.03 20.50
C LEU A 239 13.99 -21.31 20.05
N VAL A 240 14.70 -20.26 19.63
CA VAL A 240 16.09 -20.35 19.20
C VAL A 240 16.95 -19.64 20.23
N LYS A 241 18.01 -20.33 20.68
CA LYS A 241 19.04 -19.74 21.53
C LYS A 241 19.89 -18.80 20.70
N VAL A 242 19.88 -17.52 21.07
CA VAL A 242 20.75 -16.49 20.50
C VAL A 242 21.82 -16.17 21.53
N ILE A 243 23.07 -16.36 21.13
CA ILE A 243 24.23 -15.96 21.93
C ILE A 243 24.55 -14.54 21.52
N ASP A 244 24.50 -13.61 22.48
CA ASP A 244 24.97 -12.26 22.27
C ASP A 244 26.50 -12.27 22.20
N GLU A 245 27.05 -11.98 21.01
CA GLU A 245 28.48 -12.03 20.70
C GLU A 245 29.32 -11.12 21.61
N ASN A 246 28.72 -10.06 22.16
CA ASN A 246 29.41 -9.11 23.02
C ASN A 246 29.38 -9.48 24.50
N THR A 247 28.37 -10.24 24.95
CA THR A 247 28.15 -10.52 26.37
C THR A 247 28.22 -12.00 26.73
N GLY A 248 28.29 -12.89 25.73
CA GLY A 248 28.26 -14.34 25.89
C GLY A 248 26.94 -14.87 26.48
N LYS A 249 25.93 -14.00 26.63
CA LYS A 249 24.69 -14.30 27.34
C LYS A 249 23.73 -15.02 26.41
N GLU A 250 23.33 -16.23 26.79
CA GLU A 250 22.29 -16.98 26.08
C GLU A 250 20.92 -16.32 26.33
N THR A 251 20.24 -15.92 25.26
CA THR A 251 18.86 -15.45 25.30
C THR A 251 18.00 -16.30 24.38
N GLU A 252 16.81 -16.69 24.84
CA GLU A 252 15.87 -17.44 24.01
C GLU A 252 14.99 -16.46 23.22
N LYS A 253 14.98 -16.58 21.90
CA LYS A 253 14.17 -15.75 21.00
C LYS A 253 13.20 -16.63 20.21
N GLU A 254 11.92 -16.26 20.22
CA GLU A 254 10.93 -16.89 19.34
C GLU A 254 11.23 -16.54 17.87
N GLN A 255 11.47 -17.56 17.04
CA GLN A 255 11.63 -17.42 15.59
C GLN A 255 10.56 -18.22 14.86
N SER A 256 10.03 -17.65 13.76
CA SER A 256 9.09 -18.37 12.89
C SER A 256 9.83 -19.36 12.00
N ARG A 257 9.39 -20.62 12.04
CA ARG A 257 9.86 -21.74 11.23
C ARG A 257 8.82 -22.10 10.17
N TYR A 258 9.28 -22.42 8.96
CA TYR A 258 8.42 -22.79 7.84
C TYR A 258 8.75 -24.20 7.40
N ASP A 259 7.75 -25.07 7.42
CA ASP A 259 7.87 -26.45 6.97
C ASP A 259 7.04 -26.62 5.69
N PHE A 260 7.54 -27.43 4.76
CA PHE A 260 6.81 -27.80 3.55
C PHE A 260 6.26 -29.21 3.71
N GLN A 261 5.00 -29.44 3.32
CA GLN A 261 4.33 -30.72 3.44
C GLN A 261 3.71 -31.11 2.10
N TYR A 262 3.83 -32.37 1.70
CA TYR A 262 3.18 -32.92 0.51
C TYR A 262 2.66 -34.32 0.80
N LYS A 263 1.76 -34.84 -0.04
CA LYS A 263 1.26 -36.22 0.06
C LYS A 263 2.07 -37.13 -0.88
N ASP A 264 2.50 -38.28 -0.39
CA ASP A 264 3.17 -39.33 -1.17
C ASP A 264 2.16 -40.06 -2.09
N GLN A 265 2.65 -40.92 -2.99
CA GLN A 265 1.84 -41.74 -3.91
C GLN A 265 0.80 -42.61 -3.17
N ASP A 266 1.14 -43.05 -1.95
CA ASP A 266 0.27 -43.83 -1.07
C ASP A 266 -0.64 -42.96 -0.19
N GLY A 267 -0.62 -41.63 -0.36
CA GLY A 267 -1.48 -40.69 0.37
C GLY A 267 -0.97 -40.27 1.76
N PHE A 268 0.17 -40.79 2.22
CA PHE A 268 0.80 -40.37 3.47
C PHE A 268 1.44 -38.99 3.37
N SER A 269 1.40 -38.20 4.44
CA SER A 269 2.01 -36.87 4.44
C SER A 269 3.50 -36.93 4.73
N VAL A 270 4.30 -36.41 3.80
CA VAL A 270 5.74 -36.21 3.96
C VAL A 270 6.01 -34.75 4.30
N LYS A 271 6.83 -34.51 5.34
CA LYS A 271 7.16 -33.17 5.84
C LYS A 271 8.64 -32.89 5.66
N ILE A 272 8.95 -31.79 4.98
CA ILE A 272 10.29 -31.22 4.87
C ILE A 272 10.38 -30.05 5.83
N GLU A 273 11.27 -30.21 6.80
CA GLU A 273 11.40 -29.33 7.95
C GLU A 273 12.38 -28.17 7.69
N GLY A 274 11.98 -26.95 8.02
CA GLY A 274 12.88 -25.80 8.06
C GLY A 274 13.32 -25.27 6.69
N LEU A 275 12.38 -24.91 5.80
CA LEU A 275 12.65 -24.17 4.55
C LEU A 275 13.56 -22.95 4.80
N SER A 276 13.38 -22.28 5.94
CA SER A 276 14.15 -21.12 6.38
C SER A 276 15.63 -21.37 6.62
N ARG A 277 16.00 -22.61 6.98
CA ARG A 277 17.40 -23.01 7.24
C ARG A 277 18.06 -23.58 5.99
N ILE A 278 17.26 -24.16 5.10
CA ILE A 278 17.72 -24.81 3.88
C ILE A 278 18.19 -23.77 2.85
N PHE A 279 17.50 -22.63 2.77
CA PHE A 279 17.85 -21.56 1.86
C PHE A 279 18.97 -20.67 2.41
N ASN A 280 19.79 -20.13 1.51
CA ASN A 280 20.83 -19.16 1.89
C ASN A 280 20.18 -17.97 2.62
N PRO A 281 20.74 -17.50 3.75
CA PRO A 281 20.22 -16.36 4.52
C PRO A 281 19.89 -15.12 3.68
N GLU A 282 20.67 -14.82 2.64
CA GLU A 282 20.41 -13.68 1.75
C GLU A 282 19.12 -13.86 0.95
N TYR A 283 18.96 -15.00 0.26
CA TYR A 283 17.74 -15.32 -0.50
C TYR A 283 16.51 -15.43 0.40
N TRP A 284 16.71 -15.87 1.64
CA TRP A 284 15.66 -15.94 2.65
C TRP A 284 15.15 -14.54 3.03
N ASN A 285 16.05 -13.57 3.21
CA ASN A 285 15.65 -12.19 3.53
C ASN A 285 14.90 -11.52 2.39
N TYR A 286 15.31 -11.74 1.13
CA TYR A 286 14.53 -11.26 -0.01
C TYR A 286 13.19 -11.99 -0.17
N SER A 287 13.14 -13.30 0.10
CA SER A 287 11.89 -14.07 0.10
C SER A 287 10.89 -13.50 1.13
N LYS A 288 11.37 -13.06 2.31
CA LYS A 288 10.53 -12.34 3.29
C LYS A 288 10.05 -10.98 2.76
N LEU A 289 10.92 -10.23 2.09
CA LEU A 289 10.56 -8.92 1.51
C LEU A 289 9.45 -9.08 0.47
N PHE A 290 9.65 -9.96 -0.52
CA PHE A 290 8.64 -10.19 -1.57
C PHE A 290 7.36 -10.80 -1.03
N SER A 291 7.45 -11.72 -0.07
CA SER A 291 6.28 -12.21 0.67
C SER A 291 5.58 -11.09 1.44
N GLY A 292 6.32 -10.09 1.95
CA GLY A 292 5.74 -8.87 2.51
C GLY A 292 4.95 -8.06 1.49
N LEU A 293 5.49 -7.88 0.28
CA LEU A 293 4.83 -7.14 -0.79
C LEU A 293 3.57 -7.86 -1.30
N LEU A 294 3.66 -9.17 -1.53
CA LEU A 294 2.52 -10.00 -1.95
C LEU A 294 1.38 -9.95 -0.93
N ARG A 295 1.69 -10.02 0.37
CA ARG A 295 0.71 -9.93 1.45
C ARG A 295 -0.01 -8.59 1.53
N ASN A 296 0.64 -7.51 1.09
CA ASN A 296 0.04 -6.17 1.04
C ASN A 296 -0.64 -5.91 -0.32
N ASN A 297 -1.01 -6.97 -1.04
CA ASN A 297 -1.72 -6.92 -2.32
C ASN A 297 -1.03 -6.04 -3.37
N VAL A 298 0.31 -5.94 -3.31
CA VAL A 298 1.09 -5.23 -4.34
C VAL A 298 1.03 -6.06 -5.62
N SER A 299 0.63 -5.42 -6.73
CA SER A 299 0.55 -6.05 -8.05
C SER A 299 1.85 -6.78 -8.42
N ILE A 300 1.73 -7.98 -8.96
CA ILE A 300 2.87 -8.84 -9.32
C ILE A 300 3.84 -8.11 -10.28
N GLU A 301 3.31 -7.29 -11.19
CA GLU A 301 4.07 -6.45 -12.12
C GLU A 301 5.05 -5.52 -11.39
N LYS A 302 4.57 -4.74 -10.42
CA LYS A 302 5.43 -3.87 -9.59
C LYS A 302 6.47 -4.65 -8.80
N ILE A 303 6.12 -5.84 -8.31
CA ILE A 303 7.08 -6.71 -7.61
C ILE A 303 8.18 -7.15 -8.58
N ILE A 304 7.83 -7.51 -9.81
CA ILE A 304 8.79 -7.84 -10.89
C ILE A 304 9.69 -6.64 -11.21
N ASP A 305 9.15 -5.42 -11.24
CA ASP A 305 9.94 -4.21 -11.47
C ASP A 305 10.93 -3.95 -10.31
N ILE A 306 10.49 -4.10 -9.07
CA ILE A 306 11.35 -3.99 -7.88
C ILE A 306 12.47 -5.04 -7.96
N ILE A 307 12.15 -6.30 -8.28
CA ILE A 307 13.14 -7.37 -8.47
C ILE A 307 14.13 -7.00 -9.58
N SER A 308 13.68 -6.33 -10.64
CA SER A 308 14.52 -5.86 -11.74
C SER A 308 15.50 -4.77 -11.33
N SER A 309 15.09 -3.87 -10.45
CA SER A 309 15.90 -2.74 -9.98
C SER A 309 16.93 -3.10 -8.90
N LEU A 310 16.81 -4.26 -8.27
CA LEU A 310 17.81 -4.71 -7.31
C LEU A 310 19.15 -4.88 -8.04
N ASN A 311 20.19 -4.16 -7.62
CA ASN A 311 21.57 -4.37 -8.06
C ASN A 311 22.29 -5.18 -7.00
N LEU A 312 22.66 -6.41 -7.33
CA LEU A 312 23.25 -7.38 -6.40
C LEU A 312 24.37 -8.12 -7.12
N ASP A 313 25.34 -8.63 -6.38
CA ASP A 313 26.55 -9.27 -6.92
C ASP A 313 26.26 -10.39 -7.93
N ASN A 314 27.26 -10.73 -8.75
CA ASN A 314 27.11 -11.53 -9.99
C ASN A 314 26.35 -12.87 -9.88
N ASN A 315 26.30 -13.51 -8.70
CA ASN A 315 25.55 -14.75 -8.48
C ASN A 315 24.04 -14.54 -8.27
N ILE A 316 23.59 -13.32 -7.95
CA ILE A 316 22.19 -13.04 -7.59
C ILE A 316 21.33 -12.69 -8.82
N ASN A 317 21.94 -12.37 -9.95
CA ASN A 317 21.22 -12.07 -11.20
C ASN A 317 20.51 -13.30 -11.80
N THR A 318 21.04 -14.50 -11.60
CA THR A 318 20.36 -15.75 -12.01
C THR A 318 19.11 -15.99 -11.16
N TRP A 319 19.25 -15.88 -9.84
CA TRP A 319 18.15 -16.03 -8.88
C TRP A 319 17.00 -15.04 -9.13
N LYS A 320 17.29 -13.76 -9.42
CA LYS A 320 16.27 -12.75 -9.80
C LYS A 320 15.42 -13.19 -10.99
N ASN A 321 16.06 -13.71 -12.04
CA ASN A 321 15.37 -14.21 -13.23
C ASN A 321 14.53 -15.46 -12.94
N GLY A 322 14.90 -16.23 -11.92
CA GLY A 322 14.11 -17.31 -11.37
C GLY A 322 12.79 -16.83 -10.77
N ILE A 323 12.87 -15.91 -9.81
CA ILE A 323 11.69 -15.35 -9.14
C ILE A 323 10.76 -14.66 -10.14
N LYS A 324 11.31 -13.87 -11.07
CA LYS A 324 10.51 -13.24 -12.13
C LYS A 324 9.70 -14.26 -12.92
N ARG A 325 10.32 -15.38 -13.33
CA ARG A 325 9.61 -16.45 -14.04
C ARG A 325 8.55 -17.12 -13.17
N SER A 326 8.88 -17.43 -11.92
CA SER A 326 7.94 -18.02 -10.96
C SER A 326 6.73 -17.13 -10.68
N LEU A 327 6.88 -15.81 -10.65
CA LEU A 327 5.76 -14.89 -10.47
C LEU A 327 4.96 -14.68 -11.77
N LYS A 328 5.63 -14.64 -12.93
CA LYS A 328 4.96 -14.53 -14.25
C LYS A 328 4.01 -15.68 -14.55
N THR A 329 4.25 -16.89 -14.02
CA THR A 329 3.29 -18.00 -14.21
C THR A 329 1.91 -17.74 -13.58
N PHE A 330 1.81 -16.78 -12.66
CA PHE A 330 0.54 -16.36 -12.07
C PHE A 330 -0.11 -15.20 -12.82
N LEU A 331 0.67 -14.38 -13.54
CA LEU A 331 0.14 -13.35 -14.44
C LEU A 331 -0.55 -13.96 -15.67
N ALA A 332 0.00 -15.04 -16.23
CA ALA A 332 -0.61 -15.76 -17.35
C ALA A 332 -2.00 -16.34 -17.01
N LYS A 333 -2.32 -16.53 -15.72
CA LYS A 333 -3.67 -16.92 -15.26
C LYS A 333 -4.61 -15.73 -15.09
N GLU A 334 -4.10 -14.54 -14.78
CA GLU A 334 -4.93 -13.32 -14.74
C GLU A 334 -5.32 -12.87 -16.18
N GLU A 335 -4.47 -13.15 -17.17
CA GLU A 335 -4.73 -12.83 -18.59
C GLU A 335 -5.89 -13.63 -19.23
N GLU A 336 -6.35 -14.74 -18.64
CA GLU A 336 -7.55 -15.46 -19.15
C GLU A 336 -8.86 -14.67 -18.95
N THR A 337 -8.83 -13.50 -18.30
CA THR A 337 -10.03 -12.67 -18.04
C THR A 337 -10.05 -11.31 -18.74
N LYS A 338 -9.21 -11.07 -19.76
CA LYS A 338 -9.36 -9.91 -20.67
C LYS A 338 -8.99 -10.24 -22.12
N PHE A 339 -9.75 -11.11 -22.77
CA PHE A 339 -9.81 -11.11 -24.23
C PHE A 339 -10.96 -10.19 -24.65
N ASP A 340 -10.63 -9.12 -25.38
CA ASP A 340 -11.63 -8.31 -26.07
C ASP A 340 -12.37 -9.21 -27.07
N ILE A 341 -13.69 -9.30 -26.92
CA ILE A 341 -14.56 -10.08 -27.80
C ILE A 341 -14.63 -9.38 -29.16
N CYS A 342 -14.45 -10.12 -30.24
CA CYS A 342 -14.63 -9.56 -31.58
C CYS A 342 -16.07 -9.08 -31.77
N PRO A 343 -16.31 -7.80 -32.10
CA PRO A 343 -17.66 -7.28 -32.30
C PRO A 343 -18.35 -7.87 -33.54
N HIS A 344 -17.60 -8.54 -34.42
CA HIS A 344 -18.12 -9.15 -35.64
C HIS A 344 -18.48 -10.64 -35.46
N CYS A 345 -17.58 -11.45 -34.88
CA CYS A 345 -17.81 -12.90 -34.74
C CYS A 345 -18.01 -13.40 -33.30
N GLY A 346 -17.82 -12.55 -32.28
CA GLY A 346 -17.98 -12.95 -30.88
C GLY A 346 -16.85 -13.82 -30.32
N GLU A 347 -15.82 -14.13 -31.11
CA GLU A 347 -14.67 -14.90 -30.63
C GLU A 347 -13.63 -14.04 -29.89
N LYS A 348 -12.96 -14.67 -28.92
CA LYS A 348 -11.91 -14.08 -28.07
C LYS A 348 -10.55 -14.07 -28.78
N THR A 349 -10.50 -13.53 -29.99
CA THR A 349 -9.35 -13.65 -30.91
C THR A 349 -8.85 -12.30 -31.44
N LEU A 350 -9.14 -11.19 -30.75
CA LEU A 350 -8.60 -9.88 -31.10
C LEU A 350 -7.12 -9.76 -30.72
N ILE A 351 -6.31 -9.33 -31.69
CA ILE A 351 -4.89 -9.03 -31.52
C ILE A 351 -4.60 -7.61 -32.04
N ASN A 352 -3.64 -6.92 -31.42
CA ASN A 352 -3.19 -5.61 -31.88
C ASN A 352 -1.96 -5.78 -32.77
N THR A 353 -2.09 -5.42 -34.04
CA THR A 353 -1.02 -5.52 -35.04
C THR A 353 -0.82 -4.14 -35.67
N GLY A 354 0.35 -3.54 -35.47
CA GLY A 354 0.70 -2.25 -36.09
C GLY A 354 -0.16 -1.06 -35.61
N GLY A 355 -0.71 -1.11 -34.39
CA GLY A 355 -1.57 -0.06 -33.84
C GLY A 355 -3.05 -0.18 -34.22
N CYS A 356 -3.43 -1.27 -34.89
CA CYS A 356 -4.82 -1.57 -35.22
C CYS A 356 -5.28 -2.91 -34.62
N MET A 357 -6.53 -2.94 -34.13
CA MET A 357 -7.17 -4.15 -33.58
C MET A 357 -7.69 -5.02 -34.72
N GLN A 358 -7.22 -6.27 -34.82
CA GLN A 358 -7.61 -7.23 -35.84
C GLN A 358 -8.01 -8.56 -35.21
N CYS A 359 -9.08 -9.19 -35.70
CA CYS A 359 -9.53 -10.51 -35.28
C CYS A 359 -8.90 -11.60 -36.17
N THR A 360 -8.21 -12.56 -35.57
CA THR A 360 -7.57 -13.66 -36.33
C THR A 360 -8.57 -14.70 -36.84
N ALA A 361 -9.77 -14.77 -36.28
CA ALA A 361 -10.78 -15.75 -36.68
C ALA A 361 -11.62 -15.32 -37.88
N CYS A 362 -12.04 -14.05 -37.96
CA CYS A 362 -12.90 -13.55 -39.04
C CYS A 362 -12.26 -12.44 -39.89
N GLY A 363 -11.05 -11.99 -39.57
CA GLY A 363 -10.34 -10.96 -40.33
C GLY A 363 -10.84 -9.52 -40.10
N TRP A 364 -11.80 -9.31 -39.19
CA TRP A 364 -12.30 -7.98 -38.83
C TRP A 364 -11.17 -7.08 -38.34
N SER A 365 -11.11 -5.83 -38.81
CA SER A 365 -10.12 -4.82 -38.40
C SER A 365 -10.83 -3.52 -38.03
N LYS A 366 -10.40 -2.87 -36.94
CA LYS A 366 -10.99 -1.60 -36.49
C LYS A 366 -10.65 -0.41 -37.39
N CYS A 367 -9.60 -0.51 -38.21
CA CYS A 367 -9.10 0.59 -39.05
C CYS A 367 -9.46 0.41 -40.53
N ASN A 368 -10.31 -0.57 -40.85
CA ASN A 368 -10.89 -0.78 -42.17
C ASN A 368 -12.31 -0.22 -42.26
#